data_AF-A0A1G1GMP7-F1
#
_entry.id   AF-A0A1G1GMP7-F1
#
_cell.length_a   1.000
_cell.length_b   1.000
_cell.length_c   1.000
_cell.angle_alpha   90.00
_cell.angle_beta   90.00
_cell.angle_gamma   90.00
#
_symmetry.space_group_name_H-M   'P 1'
#
loop_
_entity.id
_entity.type
_entity.pdbx_description
1 polymer ?
#
loop_
_entity_poly.entity_id
_entity_poly.type
_entity_poly.pdbx_seq_one_letter_code
_entity_poly.pdbx_strand_id
1 'polypeptide(L)'
;MNKLKIYFDRALTLLIIVGLAIYILGCIFFTYLVRVSCTHGNCVHGWYSKYNATERFIAMAWILGVPVVAMISAYYLRNHRRKRMISKLPAGKIILLIDEAITKNKYIHFSYVKGNGQESVRTVKPKYFRQAGNSLCIVGWCTLRNAERVFAIARVSNIKIVDFP
;
A
#
# COMPACT_ATOMS: atom_id res chain seq x y z
N MET A 1 3.11 -6.06 -21.50
CA MET A 1 2.69 -5.82 -20.08
C MET A 1 2.51 -4.35 -19.66
N ASN A 2 2.82 -3.34 -20.49
CA ASN A 2 2.71 -1.91 -20.09
C ASN A 2 1.37 -1.23 -20.37
N LYS A 3 0.66 -1.57 -21.46
CA LYS A 3 -0.58 -0.86 -21.85
C LYS A 3 -1.74 -1.09 -20.88
N LEU A 4 -1.93 -2.33 -20.40
CA LEU A 4 -3.00 -2.69 -19.47
C LEU A 4 -2.86 -1.96 -18.12
N LYS A 5 -1.62 -1.76 -17.67
CA LYS A 5 -1.32 -1.09 -16.39
C LYS A 5 -1.55 0.43 -16.46
N ILE A 6 -1.26 1.04 -17.62
CA ILE A 6 -1.57 2.46 -17.89
C ILE A 6 -3.09 2.68 -17.92
N TYR A 7 -3.84 1.74 -18.51
CA TYR A 7 -5.29 1.82 -18.56
C TYR A 7 -5.92 1.72 -17.15
N PHE A 8 -5.41 0.80 -16.32
CA PHE A 8 -5.84 0.65 -14.93
C PHE A 8 -5.58 1.90 -14.08
N ASP A 9 -4.40 2.52 -14.19
CA ASP A 9 -4.08 3.76 -13.48
C ASP A 9 -4.99 4.93 -13.90
N ARG A 10 -5.33 5.04 -15.20
CA ARG A 10 -6.24 6.08 -15.71
C ARG A 10 -7.68 5.86 -15.27
N ALA A 11 -8.17 4.62 -15.32
CA ALA A 11 -9.51 4.26 -14.86
C ALA A 11 -9.67 4.52 -13.36
N LEU A 12 -8.68 4.14 -12.55
CA LEU A 12 -8.67 4.41 -11.11
C LEU A 12 -8.68 5.92 -10.82
N THR A 13 -7.90 6.70 -11.57
CA THR A 13 -7.87 8.17 -11.41
C THR A 13 -9.23 8.78 -11.74
N LEU A 14 -9.87 8.33 -12.82
CA LEU A 14 -11.18 8.81 -13.24
C LEU A 14 -12.27 8.44 -12.21
N LEU A 15 -12.24 7.23 -11.66
CA LEU A 15 -13.14 6.80 -10.58
C LEU A 15 -12.99 7.67 -9.32
N ILE A 16 -11.76 8.06 -8.97
CA ILE A 16 -11.51 8.96 -7.83
C ILE A 16 -12.11 10.35 -8.09
N ILE A 17 -11.93 10.90 -9.29
CA ILE A 17 -12.48 12.21 -9.67
C ILE A 17 -14.01 12.19 -9.62
N VAL A 18 -14.63 11.17 -10.22
CA VAL A 18 -16.08 10.98 -10.20
C VAL A 18 -16.60 10.82 -8.76
N GLY A 19 -15.92 10.01 -7.94
CA GLY A 19 -16.27 9.84 -6.53
C GLY A 19 -16.19 11.14 -5.72
N LEU A 20 -15.17 11.97 -5.95
CA LEU A 20 -15.04 13.29 -5.33
C LEU A 20 -16.16 14.25 -5.76
N ALA A 21 -16.52 14.26 -7.05
CA ALA A 21 -17.62 15.09 -7.55
C ALA A 21 -18.96 14.69 -6.92
N ILE A 22 -19.24 13.39 -6.86
CA ILE A 22 -20.43 12.83 -6.20
C ILE A 22 -20.45 13.25 -4.72
N TYR A 23 -19.31 13.17 -4.02
CA TYR A 23 -19.19 13.61 -2.63
C TYR A 23 -19.57 15.08 -2.41
N ILE A 24 -18.97 15.97 -3.22
CA ILE A 24 -19.20 17.42 -3.12
C ILE A 24 -20.68 17.74 -3.39
N LEU A 25 -21.27 17.13 -4.42
CA LEU A 25 -22.69 17.29 -4.73
C LEU A 25 -23.58 16.81 -3.58
N GLY A 26 -23.24 15.68 -2.95
CA GLY A 26 -23.95 15.20 -1.76
C GLY A 26 -23.85 16.16 -0.57
N CYS A 27 -22.69 16.75 -0.33
CA CYS A 27 -22.52 17.77 0.71
C CYS A 27 -23.36 19.03 0.45
N ILE A 28 -23.40 19.50 -0.80
CA ILE A 28 -24.21 20.66 -1.20
C ILE A 28 -25.70 20.36 -1.01
N PHE A 29 -26.16 19.22 -1.52
CA PHE A 29 -27.55 18.77 -1.38
C PHE A 29 -27.96 18.63 0.10
N PHE A 30 -27.08 18.05 0.91
CA PHE A 30 -27.31 17.90 2.34
C PHE A 30 -27.43 19.25 3.05
N THR A 31 -26.52 20.18 2.75
CA THR A 31 -26.55 21.55 3.30
C THR A 31 -27.85 22.27 2.90
N TYR A 32 -28.31 22.06 1.67
CA TYR A 32 -29.59 22.58 1.19
C TYR A 32 -30.78 22.00 1.98
N LEU A 33 -30.81 20.68 2.21
CA LEU A 33 -31.86 20.04 3.01
C LEU A 33 -31.90 20.57 4.45
N VAL A 34 -30.75 20.77 5.07
CA VAL A 34 -30.65 21.38 6.42
C VAL A 34 -31.22 22.81 6.39
N ARG A 35 -30.86 23.62 5.39
CA ARG A 35 -31.36 24.99 5.24
C ARG A 35 -32.88 25.06 5.10
N VAL A 36 -33.48 24.27 4.20
CA VAL A 36 -34.93 24.24 3.98
C VAL A 36 -35.68 23.71 5.20
N SER A 37 -35.08 22.77 5.93
CA SER A 37 -35.65 22.28 7.19
C SER A 37 -35.79 23.39 8.23
N CYS A 38 -34.92 24.39 8.17
CA CYS A 38 -34.85 25.43 9.18
C CYS A 38 -35.78 26.63 8.93
N THR A 39 -36.30 26.79 7.72
CA THR A 39 -37.23 27.89 7.37
C THR A 39 -38.70 27.59 7.69
N HIS A 40 -39.03 26.42 8.24
CA HIS A 40 -40.43 25.97 8.43
C HIS A 40 -40.81 25.71 9.90
N GLY A 41 -40.15 26.37 10.87
CA GLY A 41 -40.36 26.11 12.31
C GLY A 41 -39.85 24.73 12.79
N ASN A 42 -39.48 23.87 11.85
CA ASN A 42 -38.96 22.52 12.09
C ASN A 42 -37.50 22.48 12.57
N CYS A 43 -36.77 23.60 12.72
CA CYS A 43 -35.47 23.57 13.42
C CYS A 43 -35.63 23.11 14.89
N VAL A 44 -36.84 23.24 15.47
CA VAL A 44 -37.11 22.88 16.88
C VAL A 44 -37.05 21.37 17.09
N HIS A 45 -37.33 20.59 16.04
CA HIS A 45 -37.25 19.13 16.08
C HIS A 45 -35.94 18.70 15.44
N GLY A 46 -34.96 18.36 16.29
CA GLY A 46 -33.61 18.02 15.85
C GLY A 46 -33.54 16.83 14.87
N TRP A 47 -32.34 16.59 14.35
CA TRP A 47 -31.99 15.53 13.39
C TRP A 47 -32.69 14.17 13.59
N TYR A 48 -32.88 13.78 14.85
CA TYR A 48 -33.49 12.51 15.26
C TYR A 48 -35.02 12.44 15.08
N SER A 49 -35.70 13.59 14.96
CA SER A 49 -37.15 13.68 14.83
C SER A 49 -37.63 13.76 13.39
N LYS A 50 -36.77 14.24 12.47
CA LYS A 50 -37.14 14.44 11.07
C LYS A 50 -36.78 13.26 10.17
N TYR A 51 -35.67 12.59 10.45
CA TYR A 51 -35.15 11.51 9.62
C TYR A 51 -35.26 10.16 10.32
N ASN A 52 -35.68 9.15 9.57
CA ASN A 52 -35.73 7.78 10.09
C ASN A 52 -34.31 7.22 10.29
N ALA A 53 -34.19 6.04 10.91
CA ALA A 53 -32.88 5.43 11.18
C ALA A 53 -32.05 5.18 9.90
N THR A 54 -32.71 4.76 8.82
CA THR A 54 -32.09 4.45 7.53
C THR A 54 -31.50 5.70 6.87
N GLU A 55 -32.26 6.80 6.83
CA GLU A 55 -31.80 8.08 6.26
C GLU A 55 -30.58 8.63 6.99
N ARG A 56 -30.59 8.55 8.33
CA ARG A 56 -29.46 8.99 9.16
C ARG A 56 -28.23 8.12 8.96
N PHE A 57 -28.41 6.81 8.83
CA PHE A 57 -27.32 5.89 8.52
C PHE A 57 -26.70 6.20 7.15
N ILE A 58 -27.53 6.40 6.12
CA ILE A 58 -27.05 6.74 4.77
C ILE A 58 -26.25 8.05 4.79
N ALA A 59 -26.75 9.08 5.49
CA ALA A 59 -26.03 10.34 5.65
C ALA A 59 -24.68 10.17 6.36
N MET A 60 -24.64 9.42 7.46
CA MET A 60 -23.39 9.15 8.20
C MET A 60 -22.41 8.30 7.39
N ALA A 61 -22.89 7.29 6.66
CA ALA A 61 -22.09 6.47 5.75
C ALA A 61 -21.48 7.32 4.63
N TRP A 62 -22.17 8.36 4.17
CA TRP A 62 -21.63 9.30 3.20
C TRP A 62 -20.57 10.24 3.79
N ILE A 63 -20.86 10.85 4.94
CA ILE A 63 -19.96 11.79 5.62
C ILE A 63 -18.65 11.10 6.03
N LEU A 64 -18.72 9.87 6.53
CA LEU A 64 -17.55 9.13 6.99
C LEU A 64 -16.93 8.26 5.89
N GLY A 65 -17.74 7.70 5.01
CA GLY A 65 -17.30 6.75 3.99
C GLY A 65 -16.39 7.39 2.95
N VAL A 66 -16.69 8.61 2.49
CA VAL A 66 -15.85 9.24 1.46
C VAL A 66 -14.45 9.60 1.98
N PRO A 67 -14.28 10.25 3.15
CA PRO A 67 -12.94 10.49 3.71
C PRO A 67 -12.14 9.20 3.89
N VAL A 68 -12.79 8.13 4.36
CA VAL A 68 -12.14 6.81 4.55
C VAL A 68 -11.72 6.22 3.20
N VAL A 69 -12.61 6.19 2.20
CA VAL A 69 -12.29 5.67 0.86
C VAL A 69 -11.19 6.49 0.18
N ALA A 70 -11.23 7.82 0.32
CA ALA A 70 -10.21 8.72 -0.22
C ALA A 70 -8.85 8.47 0.45
N MET A 71 -8.83 8.29 1.78
CA MET A 71 -7.62 7.97 2.53
C MET A 71 -7.01 6.63 2.11
N ILE A 72 -7.83 5.57 2.00
CA ILE A 72 -7.41 4.24 1.55
C ILE A 72 -6.88 4.30 0.11
N SER A 73 -7.60 4.98 -0.79
CA SER A 73 -7.18 5.16 -2.18
C SER A 73 -5.86 5.91 -2.29
N ALA A 74 -5.70 7.01 -1.52
CA ALA A 74 -4.46 7.77 -1.48
C ALA A 74 -3.29 6.96 -0.91
N TYR A 75 -3.54 6.12 0.09
CA TYR A 75 -2.54 5.19 0.62
C TYR A 75 -2.11 4.17 -0.44
N TYR A 76 -3.07 3.53 -1.12
CA TYR A 76 -2.80 2.56 -2.17
C TYR A 76 -2.01 3.16 -3.34
N LEU A 77 -2.42 4.34 -3.81
CA LEU A 77 -1.73 5.07 -4.87
C LEU A 77 -0.30 5.43 -4.49
N ARG A 78 -0.07 5.92 -3.26
CA ARG A 78 1.26 6.23 -2.74
C ARG A 78 2.15 4.99 -2.72
N ASN A 79 1.63 3.87 -2.21
CA ASN A 79 2.37 2.60 -2.18
C ASN A 79 2.70 2.10 -3.59
N HIS A 80 1.74 2.17 -4.53
CA HIS A 80 1.97 1.76 -5.91
C HIS A 80 3.02 2.64 -6.61
N ARG A 81 2.99 3.96 -6.41
CA ARG A 81 4.04 4.87 -6.93
C ARG A 81 5.40 4.52 -6.33
N ARG A 82 5.48 4.28 -5.02
CA ARG A 82 6.73 3.88 -4.35
C ARG A 82 7.32 2.60 -4.95
N LYS A 83 6.51 1.55 -5.12
CA LYS A 83 6.97 0.29 -5.75
C LYS A 83 7.43 0.50 -7.19
N ARG A 84 6.74 1.36 -7.96
CA ARG A 84 7.19 1.73 -9.31
C ARG A 84 8.54 2.45 -9.31
N MET A 85 8.76 3.41 -8.42
CA MET A 85 10.05 4.10 -8.31
C MET A 85 11.17 3.13 -7.94
N ILE A 86 10.94 2.27 -6.94
CA ILE A 86 11.93 1.25 -6.54
C ILE A 86 12.26 0.33 -7.71
N SER A 87 11.25 -0.12 -8.48
CA SER A 87 11.48 -1.04 -9.61
C SER A 87 12.40 -0.50 -10.70
N LYS A 88 12.60 0.83 -10.78
CA LYS A 88 13.51 1.48 -11.73
C LYS A 88 14.97 1.56 -11.25
N LEU A 89 15.23 1.27 -9.96
CA LEU A 89 16.58 1.28 -9.41
C LEU A 89 17.37 0.04 -9.88
N PRO A 90 18.71 0.10 -9.95
CA PRO A 90 19.53 -1.03 -10.39
C PRO A 90 19.26 -2.34 -9.62
N ALA A 91 19.05 -2.24 -8.30
CA ALA A 91 18.70 -3.37 -7.43
C ALA A 91 17.19 -3.46 -7.11
N GLY A 92 16.36 -2.67 -7.80
CA GLY A 92 14.94 -2.48 -7.50
C GLY A 92 14.13 -3.77 -7.48
N LYS A 93 14.33 -4.61 -8.49
CA LYS A 93 13.64 -5.91 -8.61
C LYS A 93 13.98 -6.84 -7.45
N ILE A 94 15.25 -6.87 -7.03
CA ILE A 94 15.72 -7.67 -5.89
C ILE A 94 15.08 -7.17 -4.60
N ILE A 95 15.08 -5.84 -4.38
CA ILE A 95 14.46 -5.23 -3.19
C ILE A 95 12.99 -5.59 -3.09
N LEU A 96 12.22 -5.47 -4.19
CA LEU A 96 10.79 -5.79 -4.18
C LEU A 96 10.51 -7.27 -3.92
N LEU A 97 11.35 -8.17 -4.42
CA LEU A 97 11.21 -9.62 -4.18
C LEU A 97 11.51 -9.96 -2.71
N ILE A 98 12.50 -9.31 -2.11
CA ILE A 98 12.81 -9.51 -0.68
C ILE A 98 11.70 -8.92 0.21
N ASP A 99 11.18 -7.73 -0.12
CA ASP A 99 10.03 -7.12 0.55
C ASP A 99 8.79 -8.04 0.51
N GLU A 100 8.55 -8.66 -0.64
CA GLU A 100 7.50 -9.68 -0.79
C GLU A 100 7.76 -10.91 0.08
N ALA A 101 8.99 -11.42 0.12
CA ALA A 101 9.35 -12.57 0.94
C ALA A 101 9.17 -12.29 2.45
N ILE A 102 9.54 -11.08 2.92
CA ILE A 102 9.29 -10.64 4.30
C ILE A 102 7.78 -10.62 4.58
N THR A 103 7.02 -9.95 3.71
CA THR A 103 5.55 -9.81 3.86
C THR A 103 4.85 -11.16 3.90
N LYS A 104 5.30 -12.11 3.08
CA LYS A 104 4.73 -13.46 3.00
C LYS A 104 5.34 -14.45 4.01
N ASN A 105 6.28 -14.00 4.85
CA ASN A 105 7.01 -14.85 5.79
C ASN A 105 7.67 -16.08 5.13
N LYS A 106 8.22 -15.89 3.92
CA LYS A 106 8.88 -16.93 3.10
C LYS A 106 10.40 -16.80 3.14
N TYR A 107 11.09 -17.80 2.62
CA TYR A 107 12.53 -17.80 2.47
C TYR A 107 12.94 -17.23 1.10
N ILE A 108 14.15 -16.71 1.02
CA ILE A 108 14.80 -16.34 -0.24
C ILE A 108 16.00 -17.25 -0.47
N HIS A 109 16.15 -17.71 -1.71
CA HIS A 109 17.28 -18.50 -2.16
C HIS A 109 18.03 -17.72 -3.25
N PHE A 110 19.33 -17.54 -3.10
CA PHE A 110 20.13 -16.69 -3.99
C PHE A 110 21.61 -17.07 -4.04
N SER A 111 22.29 -16.63 -5.09
CA SER A 111 23.76 -16.63 -5.21
C SER A 111 24.33 -15.37 -4.58
N TYR A 112 25.43 -15.53 -3.84
CA TYR A 112 26.08 -14.46 -3.09
C TYR A 112 27.59 -14.45 -3.30
N VAL A 113 28.10 -13.32 -3.77
CA VAL A 113 29.55 -13.08 -3.90
C VAL A 113 30.09 -12.55 -2.58
N LYS A 114 31.01 -13.27 -1.96
CA LYS A 114 31.69 -12.84 -0.73
C LYS A 114 32.69 -11.72 -1.03
N GLY A 115 33.20 -11.06 0.02
CA GLY A 115 34.22 -10.01 -0.12
C GLY A 115 35.54 -10.50 -0.74
N ASN A 116 35.85 -11.79 -0.67
CA ASN A 116 37.00 -12.42 -1.30
C ASN A 116 36.73 -12.94 -2.73
N GLY A 117 35.59 -12.56 -3.34
CA GLY A 117 35.21 -12.99 -4.69
C GLY A 117 34.59 -14.40 -4.78
N GLN A 118 34.64 -15.21 -3.71
CA GLN A 118 34.03 -16.54 -3.75
C GLN A 118 32.50 -16.46 -3.78
N GLU A 119 31.90 -17.21 -4.69
CA GLU A 119 30.46 -17.39 -4.73
C GLU A 119 29.98 -18.41 -3.70
N SER A 120 28.74 -18.22 -3.25
CA SER A 120 28.05 -19.20 -2.42
C SER A 120 26.55 -19.08 -2.59
N VAL A 121 25.85 -20.20 -2.55
CA VAL A 121 24.39 -20.22 -2.57
C VAL A 121 23.87 -20.15 -1.14
N ARG A 122 22.83 -19.33 -0.92
CA ARG A 122 22.27 -19.05 0.41
C ARG A 122 20.76 -19.20 0.38
N THR A 123 20.23 -19.85 1.41
CA THR A 123 18.81 -19.75 1.77
C THR A 123 18.69 -18.97 3.07
N VAL A 124 17.88 -17.92 3.06
CA VAL A 124 17.76 -16.97 4.17
C VAL A 124 16.29 -16.66 4.42
N LYS A 125 15.88 -16.62 5.70
CA LYS A 125 14.60 -16.01 6.10
C LYS A 125 14.81 -14.51 6.31
N PRO A 126 14.42 -13.65 5.36
CA PRO A 126 14.63 -12.22 5.51
C PRO A 126 13.70 -11.65 6.59
N LYS A 127 14.19 -10.69 7.37
CA LYS A 127 13.41 -10.00 8.41
C LYS A 127 13.17 -8.54 8.06
N TYR A 128 14.23 -7.79 7.76
CA TYR A 128 14.16 -6.37 7.42
C TYR A 128 15.40 -5.91 6.65
N PHE A 129 15.28 -4.73 6.05
CA PHE A 129 16.38 -4.03 5.41
C PHE A 129 17.13 -3.17 6.43
N ARG A 130 18.46 -3.08 6.28
CA ARG A 130 19.31 -2.22 7.10
C ARG A 130 20.38 -1.57 6.23
N GLN A 131 20.70 -0.32 6.52
CA GLN A 131 21.86 0.34 5.97
C GLN A 131 23.12 -0.05 6.78
N ALA A 132 24.17 -0.51 6.10
CA ALA A 132 25.48 -0.77 6.71
C ALA A 132 26.56 -0.05 5.90
N GLY A 133 27.07 1.05 6.46
CA GLY A 133 27.88 2.01 5.70
C GLY A 133 27.10 2.54 4.50
N ASN A 134 27.68 2.50 3.30
CA ASN A 134 27.02 2.92 2.07
C ASN A 134 26.24 1.80 1.35
N SER A 135 26.12 0.61 1.97
CA SER A 135 25.43 -0.53 1.38
C SER A 135 24.08 -0.77 2.02
N LEU A 136 23.05 -0.94 1.17
CA LEU A 136 21.77 -1.50 1.58
C LEU A 136 21.91 -3.01 1.74
N CYS A 137 21.53 -3.51 2.91
CA CYS A 137 21.67 -4.91 3.28
C CYS A 137 20.33 -5.51 3.72
N ILE A 138 20.26 -6.83 3.64
CA ILE A 138 19.15 -7.61 4.21
C ILE A 138 19.66 -8.34 5.45
N VAL A 139 18.88 -8.25 6.52
CA VAL A 139 19.11 -8.98 7.76
C VAL A 139 18.15 -10.16 7.80
N GLY A 140 18.66 -11.34 8.09
CA GLY A 140 17.84 -12.54 8.13
C GLY A 140 18.54 -13.78 8.66
N TRP A 141 17.76 -14.81 8.98
CA TRP A 141 18.26 -16.09 9.45
C TRP A 141 18.80 -16.92 8.28
N CYS A 142 20.11 -17.21 8.27
CA CYS A 142 20.73 -18.02 7.24
C CYS A 142 20.74 -19.50 7.65
N THR A 143 20.10 -20.36 6.85
CA THR A 143 20.00 -21.80 7.15
C THR A 143 21.37 -22.47 7.14
N LEU A 144 22.23 -22.13 6.18
CA LEU A 144 23.58 -22.70 6.05
C LEU A 144 24.51 -22.39 7.23
N ARG A 145 24.29 -21.27 7.94
CA ARG A 145 25.10 -20.89 9.11
C ARG A 145 24.38 -21.07 10.43
N ASN A 146 23.11 -21.48 10.38
CA ASN A 146 22.22 -21.59 11.53
C ASN A 146 22.27 -20.35 12.44
N ALA A 147 22.28 -19.16 11.84
CA ALA A 147 22.45 -17.89 12.55
C ALA A 147 21.92 -16.71 11.74
N GLU A 148 21.63 -15.60 12.43
CA GLU A 148 21.31 -14.33 11.77
C GLU A 148 22.55 -13.73 11.08
N ARG A 149 22.37 -13.27 9.85
CA ARG A 149 23.44 -12.70 9.03
C ARG A 149 22.93 -11.51 8.21
N VAL A 150 23.88 -10.66 7.84
CA VAL A 150 23.67 -9.46 7.03
C VAL A 150 24.26 -9.70 5.64
N PHE A 151 23.47 -9.47 4.59
CA PHE A 151 23.90 -9.64 3.21
C PHE A 151 23.69 -8.34 2.42
N ALA A 152 24.76 -7.80 1.84
CA ALA A 152 24.69 -6.63 0.95
C ALA A 152 23.93 -6.97 -0.33
N ILE A 153 22.87 -6.21 -0.65
CA ILE A 153 22.01 -6.46 -1.83
C ILE A 153 22.79 -6.36 -3.13
N ALA A 154 23.78 -5.46 -3.20
CA ALA A 154 24.64 -5.30 -4.36
C ALA A 154 25.44 -6.57 -4.73
N ARG A 155 25.55 -7.55 -3.83
CA ARG A 155 26.28 -8.81 -4.03
C ARG A 155 25.38 -10.02 -4.22
N VAL A 156 24.06 -9.80 -4.35
CA VAL A 156 23.05 -10.84 -4.52
C VAL A 156 22.69 -10.97 -6.00
N SER A 157 22.64 -12.21 -6.48
CA SER A 157 22.17 -12.56 -7.83
C SER A 157 21.28 -13.82 -7.79
N ASN A 158 20.57 -14.10 -8.88
CA ASN A 158 19.74 -15.31 -9.03
C ASN A 158 18.76 -15.58 -7.87
N ILE A 159 18.14 -14.51 -7.36
CA ILE A 159 17.24 -14.59 -6.22
C ILE A 159 15.85 -15.12 -6.60
N LYS A 160 15.30 -16.03 -5.77
CA LYS A 160 13.93 -16.52 -5.84
C LYS A 160 13.33 -16.69 -4.44
N ILE A 161 12.01 -16.58 -4.34
CA ILE A 161 11.26 -16.93 -3.12
C ILE A 161 11.08 -18.44 -3.10
N VAL A 162 11.31 -19.05 -1.94
CA VAL A 162 11.13 -20.49 -1.71
C VAL A 162 10.40 -20.71 -0.38
N ASP A 163 9.80 -21.89 -0.26
CA ASP A 163 9.30 -22.39 1.02
C ASP A 163 10.45 -22.81 1.94
N PHE A 164 10.14 -23.14 3.20
CA PHE A 164 11.16 -23.62 4.14
C PHE A 164 11.85 -24.85 3.56
N PRO A 165 13.19 -24.84 3.42
CA PRO A 165 13.94 -26.02 3.03
C PRO A 165 13.97 -27.09 4.12
#